data_AF-S4PSC0-F1
#
_entry.id   AF-S4PSC0-F1
#
_cell.length_a   1.000
_cell.length_b   1.000
_cell.length_c   1.000
_cell.angle_alpha   90.00
_cell.angle_beta   90.00
_cell.angle_gamma   90.00
#
_symmetry.space_group_name_H-M   'P 1'
#
loop_
_entity.id
_entity.type
_entity.pdbx_description
1 polymer ?
#
loop_
_entity_poly.entity_id
_entity_poly.type
_entity_poly.pdbx_seq_one_letter_code
_entity_poly.pdbx_strand_id
1 'polypeptide(L)'
;MMLVVFKSAPILKRTLKVRHALMQFYVLKLLKMQTKYLGRQWRKTNMKTISAIYSKVRHRLNDDWAFGNEVDARPWDFQDEECALRVSVDRFNQRRYGSGVDHEGELTPVDTDLNSVLDTIIDLDEEFKTNYELWLDQEVYNNEINWDVLLSA
;
A
#
# COMPACT_ATOMS: atom_id res chain seq x y z
N MET A 1 -3.78 18.15 4.04
CA MET A 1 -3.69 19.34 4.91
C MET A 1 -5.04 19.77 5.48
N MET A 2 -6.16 19.48 4.81
CA MET A 2 -7.53 19.66 5.33
C MET A 2 -7.77 19.15 6.75
N LEU A 3 -7.19 18.00 7.13
CA LEU A 3 -7.34 17.46 8.49
C LEU A 3 -6.84 18.43 9.60
N VAL A 4 -5.84 19.25 9.30
CA VAL A 4 -5.35 20.30 10.22
C VAL A 4 -6.34 21.46 10.23
N VAL A 5 -6.84 21.87 9.07
CA VAL A 5 -7.85 22.93 8.90
C VAL A 5 -9.13 22.62 9.69
N PHE A 6 -9.59 21.37 9.64
CA PHE A 6 -10.77 20.91 10.40
C PHE A 6 -10.53 20.65 11.88
N LYS A 7 -9.34 20.96 12.42
CA LYS A 7 -8.98 20.66 13.82
C LYS A 7 -9.26 19.20 14.16
N SER A 8 -8.88 18.27 13.28
CA SER A 8 -9.17 16.83 13.44
C SER A 8 -8.31 16.15 14.51
N ALA A 9 -7.15 16.73 14.86
CA ALA A 9 -6.22 16.18 15.85
C ALA A 9 -6.90 15.81 17.20
N PRO A 10 -7.77 16.66 17.80
CA PRO A 10 -8.60 16.28 18.94
C PRO A 10 -9.45 15.01 18.75
N ILE A 11 -10.08 14.84 17.58
CA ILE A 11 -10.93 13.68 17.29
C ILE A 11 -10.06 12.43 17.16
N LEU A 12 -8.98 12.51 16.38
CA LEU A 12 -8.00 11.43 16.24
C LEU A 12 -7.35 11.05 17.58
N LYS A 13 -7.09 12.01 18.46
CA LYS A 13 -6.60 11.71 19.81
C LYS A 13 -7.62 10.93 20.64
N ARG A 14 -8.93 11.19 20.48
CA ARG A 14 -9.98 10.43 21.17
C ARG A 14 -10.11 9.02 20.61
N THR A 15 -9.95 8.82 19.30
CA THR A 15 -10.04 7.48 18.69
C THR A 15 -8.93 6.54 19.16
N LEU A 16 -7.77 7.08 19.62
CA LEU A 16 -6.73 6.27 20.27
C LEU A 16 -7.21 5.54 21.55
N LYS A 17 -8.33 5.93 22.16
CA LYS A 17 -8.91 5.22 23.31
C LYS A 17 -9.52 3.86 22.93
N VAL A 18 -9.86 3.66 21.66
CA VAL A 18 -10.41 2.40 21.15
C VAL A 18 -9.29 1.36 21.15
N ARG A 19 -9.51 0.22 21.81
CA ARG A 19 -8.52 -0.86 21.98
C ARG A 19 -8.43 -1.76 20.73
N HIS A 20 -8.18 -1.16 19.57
CA HIS A 20 -7.97 -1.88 18.32
C HIS A 20 -6.61 -1.51 17.72
N ALA A 21 -5.69 -2.48 17.66
CA ALA A 21 -4.27 -2.21 17.36
C ALA A 21 -4.06 -1.56 15.99
N LEU A 22 -4.70 -2.09 14.94
CA LEU A 22 -4.60 -1.52 13.58
C LEU A 22 -5.17 -0.10 13.53
N MET A 23 -6.33 0.12 14.15
CA MET A 23 -6.96 1.45 14.18
C MET A 23 -6.04 2.47 14.85
N GLN A 24 -5.50 2.13 16.03
CA GLN A 24 -4.55 2.99 16.74
C GLN A 24 -3.32 3.28 15.89
N PHE A 25 -2.77 2.28 15.20
CA PHE A 25 -1.61 2.45 14.33
C PHE A 25 -1.89 3.42 13.17
N TYR A 26 -3.02 3.28 12.46
CA TYR A 26 -3.38 4.21 11.39
C TYR A 26 -3.72 5.61 11.91
N VAL A 27 -4.36 5.72 13.08
CA VAL A 27 -4.60 7.02 13.74
C VAL A 27 -3.27 7.70 14.10
N LEU A 28 -2.27 6.94 14.60
CA LEU A 28 -0.94 7.49 14.88
C LEU A 28 -0.22 7.95 13.61
N LYS A 29 -0.39 7.26 12.47
CA LYS A 29 0.11 7.74 11.17
C LYS A 29 -0.53 9.07 10.78
N LEU A 30 -1.84 9.19 10.92
CA LEU A 30 -2.55 10.44 10.62
C LEU A 30 -2.09 11.58 11.54
N LEU A 31 -1.92 11.31 12.84
CA LEU A 31 -1.42 12.30 13.79
C LEU A 31 0.02 12.71 13.48
N LYS A 32 0.90 11.77 13.09
CA LYS A 32 2.28 12.05 12.63
C LYS A 32 2.30 13.03 11.46
N MET A 33 1.41 12.87 10.49
CA MET A 33 1.34 13.80 9.34
C MET A 33 0.88 15.20 9.75
N GLN A 34 0.15 15.34 10.86
CA GLN A 34 -0.38 16.62 11.33
C GLN A 34 0.56 17.36 12.28
N THR A 35 1.41 16.66 13.03
CA THR A 35 2.22 17.24 14.12
C THR A 35 3.09 18.42 13.68
N LYS A 36 3.55 18.44 12.43
CA LYS A 36 4.32 19.53 11.84
C LYS A 36 3.56 20.86 11.92
N TYR A 37 2.24 20.81 11.76
CA TYR A 37 1.36 21.98 11.64
C TYR A 37 0.64 22.36 12.94
N LEU A 38 0.71 21.50 13.97
CA LEU A 38 0.08 21.77 15.27
C LEU A 38 0.95 22.65 16.19
N GLY A 39 2.19 22.94 15.78
CA GLY A 39 3.09 23.84 16.51
C GLY A 39 3.81 23.21 17.70
N ARG A 40 4.69 23.99 18.34
CA ARG A 40 5.52 23.52 19.47
C ARG A 40 4.70 23.28 20.75
N GLN A 41 3.72 24.14 21.04
CA GLN A 41 2.93 24.06 22.28
C GLN A 41 2.04 22.80 22.33
N TRP A 42 1.45 22.41 21.20
CA TRP A 42 0.69 21.17 21.12
C TRP A 42 1.57 19.95 21.41
N ARG A 43 2.79 19.91 20.87
CA ARG A 43 3.74 18.81 21.15
C ARG A 43 4.00 18.70 22.64
N LYS A 44 4.38 19.80 23.32
CA LYS A 44 4.65 19.82 24.77
C LYS A 44 3.52 19.20 25.60
N THR A 45 2.27 19.51 25.27
CA THR A 45 1.08 19.00 26.00
C THR A 45 0.62 17.60 25.56
N ASN A 46 1.18 17.06 24.48
CA ASN A 46 0.80 15.77 23.89
C ASN A 46 1.96 14.77 23.83
N MET A 47 2.90 14.82 24.79
CA MET A 47 4.08 13.95 24.82
C MET A 47 3.75 12.46 24.73
N LYS A 48 2.71 11.98 25.42
CA LYS A 48 2.28 10.57 25.31
C LYS A 48 1.98 10.16 23.86
N THR A 49 1.32 11.04 23.10
CA THR A 49 1.02 10.82 21.68
C THR A 49 2.31 10.85 20.84
N ILE A 50 3.20 11.81 21.11
CA ILE A 50 4.49 11.93 20.43
C ILE A 50 5.34 10.66 20.67
N SER A 51 5.46 10.20 21.90
CA SER A 51 6.16 8.95 22.24
C SER A 51 5.52 7.73 21.58
N ALA A 52 4.19 7.69 21.47
CA ALA A 52 3.49 6.62 20.75
C ALA A 52 3.81 6.63 19.24
N ILE A 53 3.91 7.82 18.62
CA ILE A 53 4.35 7.95 17.23
C ILE A 53 5.80 7.46 17.09
N TYR A 54 6.70 7.88 17.99
CA TYR A 54 8.11 7.46 17.98
C TYR A 54 8.30 5.95 18.09
N SER A 55 7.51 5.29 18.93
CA SER A 55 7.64 3.84 19.18
C SER A 55 6.94 2.97 18.14
N LYS A 56 5.79 3.42 17.60
CA LYS A 56 4.93 2.55 16.77
C LYS A 56 4.94 2.88 15.28
N VAL A 57 5.33 4.09 14.87
CA VAL A 57 5.29 4.50 13.46
C VAL A 57 6.70 4.52 12.88
N ARG A 58 6.90 3.89 11.72
CA ARG A 58 8.19 3.85 11.03
C ARG A 58 8.72 5.26 10.72
N HIS A 59 10.00 5.49 11.00
CA HIS A 59 10.72 6.72 10.67
C HIS A 59 11.47 6.61 9.33
N ARG A 60 11.57 7.72 8.60
CA ARG A 60 12.36 7.87 7.37
C ARG A 60 13.41 8.95 7.57
N LEU A 61 14.49 8.91 6.80
CA LEU A 61 15.58 9.91 6.90
C LEU A 61 15.07 11.34 6.64
N ASN A 62 14.08 11.48 5.75
CA ASN A 62 13.48 12.76 5.38
C ASN A 62 12.26 13.14 6.24
N ASP A 63 12.04 12.47 7.37
CA ASP A 63 10.92 12.74 8.26
C ASP A 63 11.14 14.03 9.05
N ASP A 64 10.45 15.11 8.64
CA ASP A 64 10.54 16.43 9.28
C ASP A 64 9.40 16.70 10.28
N TRP A 65 8.51 15.72 10.52
CA TRP A 65 7.31 15.88 11.36
C TRP A 65 7.59 16.32 12.81
N ALA A 66 8.77 15.99 13.33
CA ALA A 66 9.22 16.32 14.68
C ALA A 66 9.91 17.69 14.75
N PHE A 67 10.43 18.20 13.63
CA PHE A 67 11.04 19.52 13.57
C PHE A 67 9.95 20.59 13.56
N GLY A 68 10.16 21.63 14.36
CA GLY A 68 9.21 22.72 14.56
C GLY A 68 9.62 23.93 13.76
N ASN A 69 9.52 23.84 12.44
CA ASN A 69 9.42 25.04 11.62
C ASN A 69 8.01 25.60 11.82
N GLU A 70 7.91 26.88 12.13
CA GLU A 70 6.64 27.61 12.11
C GLU A 70 6.25 27.73 10.63
N VAL A 71 5.64 26.67 10.11
CA VAL A 71 4.99 26.74 8.82
C VAL A 71 3.67 27.44 9.09
N ASP A 72 3.60 28.73 8.78
CA ASP A 72 2.35 29.48 8.64
C ASP A 72 1.58 28.94 7.43
N ALA A 73 1.17 27.68 7.51
CA ALA A 73 0.41 26.96 6.52
C ALA A 73 -1.02 27.54 6.52
N ARG A 74 -1.32 28.43 5.58
CA ARG A 74 -2.66 28.99 5.47
C ARG A 74 -3.57 27.94 4.82
N PRO A 75 -4.87 27.90 5.15
CA PRO A 75 -5.80 26.90 4.61
C PRO A 75 -5.87 26.86 3.08
N TRP A 76 -5.65 28.00 2.41
CA TRP A 76 -5.70 28.12 0.95
C TRP A 76 -4.40 27.70 0.24
N ASP A 77 -3.27 27.61 0.95
CA ASP A 77 -1.97 27.27 0.33
C ASP A 77 -1.94 25.83 -0.24
N PHE A 78 -2.89 24.97 0.15
CA PHE A 78 -2.93 23.55 -0.22
C PHE A 78 -4.17 23.18 -1.05
N GLN A 79 -5.00 24.15 -1.42
CA GLN A 79 -6.27 23.89 -2.08
C GLN A 79 -6.07 23.27 -3.48
N ASP A 80 -5.08 23.75 -4.22
CA ASP A 80 -4.74 23.24 -5.55
C ASP A 80 -4.17 21.82 -5.49
N GLU A 81 -3.22 21.56 -4.60
CA GLU A 81 -2.66 20.23 -4.37
C GLU A 81 -3.74 19.23 -3.93
N GLU A 82 -4.63 19.65 -3.03
CA GLU A 82 -5.71 18.81 -2.55
C GLU A 82 -6.74 18.52 -3.65
N CYS A 83 -7.06 19.51 -4.48
CA CYS A 83 -7.92 19.32 -5.64
C CYS A 83 -7.30 18.32 -6.63
N ALA A 84 -6.01 18.48 -6.94
CA ALA A 84 -5.29 17.58 -7.84
C ALA A 84 -5.23 16.14 -7.29
N LEU A 85 -4.97 15.98 -6.00
CA LEU A 85 -4.98 14.67 -5.34
C LEU A 85 -6.37 14.03 -5.35
N ARG A 86 -7.42 14.80 -5.06
CA ARG A 86 -8.80 14.30 -5.09
C ARG A 86 -9.18 13.80 -6.48
N VAL A 87 -8.88 14.57 -7.53
CA VAL A 87 -9.09 14.15 -8.92
C VAL A 87 -8.32 12.88 -9.26
N SER A 88 -7.08 12.76 -8.79
CA SER A 88 -6.24 11.58 -9.02
C SER A 88 -6.79 10.33 -8.34
N VAL A 89 -7.23 10.46 -7.09
CA VAL A 89 -7.87 9.40 -6.30
C VAL A 89 -9.21 8.99 -6.92
N ASP A 90 -10.05 9.95 -7.29
CA ASP A 90 -11.34 9.67 -7.93
C ASP A 90 -11.14 8.95 -9.26
N ARG A 91 -10.17 9.39 -10.09
CA ARG A 91 -9.80 8.70 -11.34
C ARG A 91 -9.28 7.29 -11.08
N PHE A 92 -8.49 7.06 -10.04
CA PHE A 92 -8.04 5.72 -9.67
C PHE A 92 -9.23 4.85 -9.24
N ASN A 93 -10.09 5.36 -8.36
CA ASN A 93 -11.24 4.63 -7.84
C ASN A 93 -12.26 4.31 -8.93
N GLN A 94 -12.55 5.25 -9.83
CA GLN A 94 -13.44 5.03 -10.98
C GLN A 94 -12.87 3.96 -11.92
N ARG A 95 -11.56 3.97 -12.18
CA ARG A 95 -10.93 2.94 -13.01
C ARG A 95 -10.88 1.57 -12.32
N ARG A 96 -10.66 1.53 -11.00
CA ARG A 96 -10.41 0.29 -10.24
C ARG A 96 -11.67 -0.38 -9.67
N TYR A 97 -12.67 0.43 -9.31
CA TYR A 97 -13.91 0.02 -8.66
C TYR A 97 -15.17 0.53 -9.38
N GLY A 98 -15.01 1.27 -10.48
CA GLY A 98 -16.14 1.69 -11.30
C GLY A 98 -16.76 0.50 -12.01
N SER A 99 -18.08 0.51 -12.11
CA SER A 99 -18.89 -0.60 -12.62
C SER A 99 -18.83 -0.79 -14.15
N GLY A 100 -17.80 -0.27 -14.83
CA GLY A 100 -17.72 -0.21 -16.28
C GLY A 100 -16.43 -0.78 -16.84
N VAL A 101 -16.54 -1.99 -17.40
CA VAL A 101 -15.94 -2.51 -18.64
C VAL A 101 -14.42 -2.33 -18.85
N ASP A 102 -13.78 -3.48 -19.13
CA ASP A 102 -12.39 -3.69 -19.58
C ASP A 102 -11.29 -3.22 -18.64
N HIS A 103 -11.02 -4.06 -17.66
CA HIS A 103 -9.77 -3.98 -16.89
C HIS A 103 -8.66 -4.58 -17.77
N GLU A 104 -8.05 -3.75 -18.61
CA GLU A 104 -6.75 -4.05 -19.21
C GLU A 104 -5.82 -4.52 -18.08
N GLY A 105 -5.35 -5.77 -18.20
CA GLY A 105 -4.76 -6.57 -17.11
C GLY A 105 -3.51 -5.99 -16.44
N GLU A 106 -3.01 -4.84 -16.92
CA GLU A 106 -1.77 -4.19 -16.46
C GLU A 106 -1.85 -3.64 -15.02
N LEU A 107 -3.07 -3.46 -14.47
CA LEU A 107 -3.27 -2.87 -13.13
C LEU A 107 -4.07 -3.75 -12.17
N THR A 108 -4.30 -5.02 -12.54
CA THR A 108 -4.81 -6.01 -11.58
C THR A 108 -3.70 -6.36 -10.57
N PRO A 109 -4.04 -6.63 -9.30
CA PRO A 109 -3.04 -7.16 -8.37
C PRO A 109 -2.45 -8.41 -9.01
N VAL A 110 -1.12 -8.51 -9.01
CA VAL A 110 -0.43 -9.73 -9.46
C VAL A 110 -1.05 -10.89 -8.71
N ASP A 111 -1.56 -11.86 -9.47
CA ASP A 111 -2.08 -13.07 -8.87
C ASP A 111 -0.93 -13.83 -8.20
N THR A 112 -1.07 -14.02 -6.90
CA THR A 112 -0.08 -14.74 -6.08
C THR A 112 -0.66 -16.01 -5.51
N ASP A 113 -1.91 -16.34 -5.84
CA ASP A 113 -2.54 -17.57 -5.39
C ASP A 113 -2.12 -18.72 -6.31
N LEU A 114 -1.40 -19.68 -5.73
CA LEU A 114 -1.01 -20.92 -6.41
C LEU A 114 -2.22 -21.68 -6.93
N ASN A 115 -3.35 -21.62 -6.23
CA ASN A 115 -4.56 -22.33 -6.68
C ASN A 115 -5.09 -21.77 -7.98
N SER A 116 -4.94 -20.46 -8.23
CA SER A 116 -5.36 -19.85 -9.49
C SER A 116 -4.58 -20.42 -10.68
N VAL A 117 -3.26 -20.64 -10.51
CA VAL A 117 -2.42 -21.29 -11.53
C VAL A 117 -2.81 -22.75 -11.71
N LEU A 118 -3.08 -23.48 -10.62
CA LEU A 118 -3.44 -24.90 -10.69
C LEU A 118 -4.85 -25.15 -11.25
N ASP A 119 -5.77 -24.19 -11.12
CA ASP A 119 -7.13 -24.25 -11.67
C ASP A 119 -7.18 -23.85 -13.16
N THR A 120 -6.06 -23.40 -13.74
CA THR A 120 -6.01 -23.15 -15.19
C THR A 120 -6.08 -24.47 -15.96
N ILE A 121 -7.17 -24.65 -16.70
CA ILE A 121 -7.32 -25.76 -17.63
C ILE A 121 -6.49 -25.43 -18.87
N ILE A 122 -5.30 -26.01 -18.96
CA ILE A 122 -4.45 -25.92 -20.14
C ILE A 122 -4.91 -26.96 -21.13
N ASP A 123 -5.51 -26.51 -22.24
CA ASP A 123 -5.89 -27.42 -23.32
C ASP A 123 -4.63 -27.74 -24.16
N LEU A 124 -4.20 -29.00 -24.09
CA LEU A 124 -3.02 -29.46 -24.82
C LEU A 124 -3.39 -29.72 -26.28
N ASP A 125 -2.47 -29.38 -27.18
CA ASP A 125 -2.66 -29.63 -28.61
C ASP A 125 -2.80 -31.13 -28.92
N GLU A 126 -3.64 -31.47 -29.90
CA GLU A 126 -3.94 -32.86 -30.24
C GLU A 126 -2.72 -33.60 -30.80
N GLU A 127 -1.84 -32.89 -31.51
CA GLU A 127 -0.57 -33.44 -31.99
C GLU A 127 0.38 -33.77 -30.81
N PHE A 128 0.39 -32.93 -29.78
CA PHE A 128 1.16 -33.20 -28.56
C PHE A 128 0.59 -34.39 -27.79
N LYS A 129 -0.73 -34.47 -27.61
CA LYS A 129 -1.40 -35.61 -26.95
C LYS A 129 -1.06 -36.93 -27.64
N THR A 130 -1.00 -36.94 -28.97
CA THR A 130 -0.71 -38.15 -29.77
C THR A 130 0.76 -38.58 -29.63
N ASN A 131 1.69 -37.62 -29.51
CA ASN A 131 3.13 -37.89 -29.44
C ASN A 131 3.69 -37.81 -28.01
N TYR A 132 2.83 -37.82 -26.99
CA TYR A 132 3.20 -37.57 -25.60
C TYR A 132 4.28 -38.55 -25.08
N GLU A 133 4.14 -39.83 -25.39
CA GLU A 133 5.11 -40.87 -24.99
C GLU A 133 6.51 -40.62 -25.57
N LEU A 134 6.56 -40.13 -26.82
CA LEU A 134 7.82 -39.86 -27.50
C LEU A 134 8.53 -38.63 -26.92
N TRP A 135 7.74 -37.64 -26.51
CA TRP A 135 8.24 -36.48 -25.77
C TRP A 135 8.77 -36.86 -24.39
N LEU A 136 8.06 -37.74 -23.65
CA LEU A 136 8.53 -38.23 -22.34
C LEU A 136 9.90 -38.92 -22.46
N ASP A 137 10.05 -39.81 -23.44
CA ASP A 137 11.32 -40.49 -23.68
C ASP A 137 12.44 -39.51 -24.00
N GLN A 138 12.20 -38.52 -24.85
CA GLN A 138 13.25 -37.59 -25.30
C GLN A 138 13.60 -36.52 -24.25
N GLU A 139 12.60 -35.87 -23.69
CA GLU A 139 12.78 -34.65 -22.90
C GLU A 139 12.76 -34.88 -21.39
N VAL A 140 12.17 -35.99 -20.92
CA VAL A 140 12.07 -36.28 -19.49
C VAL A 140 13.01 -37.40 -19.07
N TYR A 141 12.96 -38.55 -19.74
CA TYR A 141 13.75 -39.72 -19.33
C TYR A 141 15.19 -39.68 -19.84
N ASN A 142 15.40 -39.28 -21.10
CA ASN A 142 16.75 -39.26 -21.69
C ASN A 142 17.48 -37.93 -21.51
N ASN A 143 16.84 -36.92 -20.93
CA ASN A 143 17.46 -35.62 -20.70
C ASN A 143 17.96 -35.52 -19.25
N GLU A 144 19.27 -35.39 -19.06
CA GLU A 144 19.84 -35.19 -17.72
C GLU A 144 19.63 -33.75 -17.26
N ILE A 145 18.53 -33.51 -16.55
CA ILE A 145 18.23 -32.20 -15.97
C ILE A 145 19.23 -31.90 -14.85
N ASN A 146 20.02 -30.84 -15.02
CA ASN A 146 20.89 -30.33 -13.96
C ASN A 146 20.09 -29.46 -12.98
N TRP A 147 19.58 -30.11 -11.93
CA TRP A 147 18.76 -29.49 -10.89
C TRP A 147 19.49 -28.40 -10.09
N ASP A 148 20.81 -28.48 -9.96
CA ASP A 148 21.61 -27.49 -9.21
C ASP A 148 21.61 -26.12 -9.91
N VAL A 149 21.64 -26.11 -11.24
CA VAL A 149 21.51 -24.86 -12.02
C VAL A 149 20.11 -24.29 -11.87
N LEU A 150 19.08 -25.13 -11.93
CA LEU A 150 17.68 -24.72 -11.95
C LEU A 150 17.18 -24.15 -10.60
N LEU A 151 17.74 -24.64 -9.49
CA LEU A 151 17.43 -24.16 -8.12
C LEU A 151 18.27 -22.97 -7.67
N SER A 152 19.24 -22.52 -8.49
CA SER A 152 20.13 -21.41 -8.15
C SER A 152 19.61 -20.01 -8.53
N ALA A 153 18.43 -19.94 -9.16
CA ALA A 153 17.77 -18.70 -9.61
C ALA A 153 16.82 -18.09 -8.57
#